data_AF-A0A6I2H332-F1
#
_entry.id   AF-A0A6I2H332-F1
#
_cell.length_a   1.000
_cell.length_b   1.000
_cell.length_c   1.000
_cell.angle_alpha   90.00
_cell.angle_beta   90.00
_cell.angle_gamma   90.00
#
_symmetry.space_group_name_H-M   'P 1'
#
loop_
_entity.id
_entity.type
_entity.pdbx_description
1 polymer ?
#
loop_
_entity_poly.entity_id
_entity_poly.type
_entity_poly.pdbx_seq_one_letter_code
_entity_poly.pdbx_strand_id
1 'polypeptide(L)'
;MRLPCLPLLALLVLGAAPVGSAAPVPGSPAPEGLYRADPLGPLLLSREGDRVSGHAAGGGACGFEEKRRVLEGQFQGQVLVGSVLLCQTGAACAPERSYPLLAFYNPADHTLSGHVRLEPGCRSAALGEGGALVLVAAGPGARPGSASAAEPVRGTSNPEAAKAAFEKGQRLLAARDYVGAAQQLQVGISYDERNWAAYQLLGVAEFFRGRVPAALAAYEHSAELNPREPTTFFNLACAHSRLKDRASALRDLGRAVELGFALPDEMRQDADLNRLLGNDPEFKALVKRADEQQRAEARRGRARP
;
A
#
# COMPACT_ATOMS: atom_id res chain seq x y z
N MET A 1 -19.98 -8.49 -16.36
CA MET A 1 -19.77 -8.67 -14.91
C MET A 1 -19.46 -7.31 -14.31
N ARG A 2 -20.37 -6.75 -13.51
CA ARG A 2 -20.17 -5.49 -12.76
C ARG A 2 -19.20 -5.80 -11.60
N LEU A 3 -18.16 -4.98 -11.39
CA LEU A 3 -17.24 -5.21 -10.27
C LEU A 3 -17.91 -4.78 -8.97
N PRO A 4 -17.94 -5.64 -7.93
CA PRO A 4 -18.33 -5.25 -6.58
C PRO A 4 -17.33 -4.22 -6.03
N CYS A 5 -17.80 -3.28 -5.21
CA CYS A 5 -17.05 -2.17 -4.58
C CYS A 5 -16.44 -1.12 -5.53
N LEU A 6 -17.05 -0.89 -6.70
CA LEU A 6 -16.82 0.31 -7.52
C LEU A 6 -18.14 1.10 -7.58
N PRO A 7 -18.33 2.16 -6.80
CA PRO A 7 -19.37 3.12 -7.13
C PRO A 7 -18.95 3.75 -8.45
N LEU A 8 -19.90 3.87 -9.40
CA LEU A 8 -19.65 4.15 -10.80
C LEU A 8 -18.50 5.18 -11.02
N LEU A 9 -17.35 4.69 -11.45
CA LEU A 9 -16.29 5.47 -12.09
C LEU A 9 -16.69 5.82 -13.54
N ALA A 10 -17.96 6.14 -13.75
CA ALA A 10 -18.55 6.38 -15.06
C ALA A 10 -19.09 7.80 -15.12
N LEU A 11 -18.22 8.72 -15.55
CA LEU A 11 -18.49 9.73 -16.58
C LEU A 11 -17.29 10.66 -16.65
N LEU A 12 -16.32 10.32 -17.53
CA LEU A 12 -15.56 11.23 -18.39
C LEU A 12 -14.43 10.41 -19.05
N VAL A 13 -14.76 9.76 -20.16
CA VAL A 13 -13.81 9.17 -21.11
C VAL A 13 -13.75 10.10 -22.32
N LEU A 14 -12.56 10.34 -22.89
CA LEU A 14 -12.34 10.33 -24.34
C LEU A 14 -10.84 10.38 -24.68
N GLY A 15 -10.41 9.44 -25.52
CA GLY A 15 -9.11 9.45 -26.19
C GLY A 15 -8.34 8.13 -26.12
N ALA A 16 -8.83 7.07 -26.79
CA ALA A 16 -8.06 5.85 -27.01
C ALA A 16 -7.09 6.05 -28.20
N ALA A 17 -5.83 5.70 -28.00
CA ALA A 17 -4.84 5.49 -29.08
C ALA A 17 -4.34 4.04 -29.00
N PRO A 18 -3.94 3.43 -30.14
CA PRO A 18 -3.75 1.98 -30.21
C PRO A 18 -2.48 1.52 -29.51
N VAL A 19 -2.57 0.31 -28.94
CA VAL A 19 -1.51 -0.39 -28.22
C VAL A 19 -0.45 -0.84 -29.23
N GLY A 20 0.75 -0.25 -29.12
CA GLY A 20 1.95 -0.78 -29.76
C GLY A 20 2.48 -1.97 -28.98
N SER A 21 2.66 -3.10 -29.67
CA SER A 21 3.34 -4.29 -29.15
C SER A 21 4.79 -3.94 -28.83
N ALA A 22 5.19 -4.09 -27.57
CA ALA A 22 6.59 -3.96 -27.14
C ALA A 22 7.18 -5.35 -26.88
N ALA A 23 8.23 -5.65 -27.62
CA ALA A 23 9.11 -6.80 -27.48
C ALA A 23 9.85 -6.79 -26.11
N PRO A 24 10.47 -7.90 -25.67
CA PRO A 24 11.05 -8.00 -24.33
C PRO A 24 12.30 -7.12 -24.19
N VAL A 25 12.35 -6.32 -23.11
CA VAL A 25 13.50 -5.47 -22.77
C VAL A 25 14.44 -6.25 -21.84
N PRO A 26 15.73 -6.44 -22.20
CA PRO A 26 16.74 -6.99 -21.29
C PRO A 26 17.35 -5.87 -20.43
N GLY A 27 17.55 -6.16 -19.14
CA GLY A 27 18.20 -5.24 -18.18
C GLY A 27 17.22 -4.66 -17.16
N SER A 28 16.92 -5.42 -16.10
CA SER A 28 16.17 -4.91 -14.95
C SER A 28 17.02 -3.87 -14.20
N PRO A 29 16.48 -2.70 -13.80
CA PRO A 29 17.23 -1.74 -13.01
C PRO A 29 17.67 -2.40 -11.70
N ALA A 30 18.96 -2.30 -11.42
CA ALA A 30 19.59 -2.91 -10.25
C ALA A 30 19.12 -2.27 -8.94
N PRO A 31 19.17 -3.01 -7.81
CA PRO A 31 18.88 -2.46 -6.50
C PRO A 31 20.03 -1.59 -5.99
N GLU A 32 20.07 -0.35 -6.49
CA GLU A 32 20.98 0.70 -6.03
C GLU A 32 20.19 1.81 -5.33
N GLY A 33 20.79 2.44 -4.33
CA GLY A 33 20.18 3.55 -3.60
C GLY A 33 19.82 3.20 -2.18
N LEU A 34 19.04 4.07 -1.53
CA LEU A 34 18.66 3.90 -0.14
C LEU A 34 17.53 2.88 -0.03
N TYR A 35 17.66 1.96 0.92
CA TYR A 35 16.65 0.97 1.27
C TYR A 35 16.25 1.18 2.73
N ARG A 36 14.96 1.05 3.02
CA ARG A 36 14.44 0.97 4.38
C ARG A 36 14.38 -0.49 4.79
N ALA A 37 14.92 -0.79 5.95
CA ALA A 37 14.95 -2.14 6.50
C ALA A 37 14.45 -2.12 7.94
N ASP A 38 13.17 -1.85 8.17
CA ASP A 38 12.68 -1.83 9.55
C ASP A 38 12.62 -3.27 10.08
N PRO A 39 13.25 -3.59 11.23
CA PRO A 39 13.84 -2.67 12.22
C PRO A 39 15.38 -2.47 12.14
N LEU A 40 16.09 -3.17 11.25
CA LEU A 40 17.54 -3.05 11.00
C LEU A 40 18.02 -1.60 10.73
N GLY A 41 17.17 -0.73 10.17
CA GLY A 41 17.47 0.66 9.84
C GLY A 41 17.82 0.87 8.35
N PRO A 42 17.99 2.12 7.92
CA PRO A 42 18.22 2.44 6.51
C PRO A 42 19.59 1.94 6.02
N LEU A 43 19.60 1.32 4.84
CA LEU A 43 20.79 0.79 4.18
C LEU A 43 21.01 1.47 2.83
N LEU A 44 22.22 1.95 2.56
CA LEU A 44 22.61 2.37 1.22
C LEU A 44 23.17 1.16 0.47
N LEU A 45 22.41 0.67 -0.51
CA LEU A 45 22.85 -0.40 -1.40
C LEU A 45 23.64 0.17 -2.58
N SER A 46 24.79 -0.44 -2.85
CA SER A 46 25.65 -0.14 -3.98
C SER A 46 25.97 -1.45 -4.70
N ARG A 47 25.90 -1.44 -6.03
CA ARG A 47 26.15 -2.62 -6.87
C ARG A 47 27.30 -2.34 -7.83
N GLU A 48 28.15 -3.35 -8.02
CA GLU A 48 29.23 -3.34 -9.01
C GLU A 48 29.22 -4.69 -9.74
N GLY A 49 28.77 -4.70 -10.99
CA GLY A 49 28.48 -5.94 -11.70
C GLY A 49 27.39 -6.74 -10.98
N ASP A 50 27.68 -7.98 -10.58
CA ASP A 50 26.75 -8.80 -9.79
C ASP A 50 26.98 -8.69 -8.28
N ARG A 51 28.03 -8.00 -7.82
CA ARG A 51 28.30 -7.82 -6.39
C ARG A 51 27.42 -6.70 -5.84
N VAL A 52 26.84 -6.91 -4.67
CA VAL A 52 26.13 -5.88 -3.91
C VAL A 52 26.78 -5.70 -2.55
N SER A 53 26.82 -4.45 -2.10
CA SER A 53 27.20 -4.08 -0.74
C SER A 53 26.16 -3.12 -0.18
N GLY A 54 25.79 -3.32 1.08
CA GLY A 54 24.89 -2.48 1.83
C GLY A 54 25.59 -1.90 3.04
N HIS A 55 25.56 -0.57 3.15
CA HIS A 55 26.15 0.16 4.27
C HIS A 55 25.06 0.83 5.09
N ALA A 56 25.16 0.77 6.42
CA ALA A 56 24.24 1.44 7.31
C ALA A 56 24.28 2.95 7.07
N ALA A 57 23.10 3.56 6.96
CA ALA A 57 22.92 4.99 6.74
C ALA A 57 22.53 5.71 8.04
N GLY A 58 22.85 5.12 9.20
CA GLY A 58 22.57 5.62 10.54
C GLY A 58 21.21 5.19 11.09
N GLY A 59 21.15 4.93 12.40
CA GLY A 59 19.92 4.54 13.11
C GLY A 59 19.67 3.01 13.14
N GLY A 60 18.40 2.62 13.22
CA GLY A 60 17.98 1.21 13.32
C GLY A 60 18.16 0.60 14.71
N ALA A 61 17.54 -0.54 14.93
CA ALA A 61 17.52 -1.23 16.23
C ALA A 61 18.91 -1.72 16.67
N CYS A 62 19.84 -1.89 15.73
CA CYS A 62 21.22 -2.27 16.01
C CYS A 62 22.17 -1.09 16.22
N GLY A 63 21.75 0.15 15.95
CA GLY A 63 22.58 1.33 16.17
C GLY A 63 23.91 1.33 15.42
N PHE A 64 23.97 0.70 14.24
CA PHE A 64 25.20 0.63 13.46
C PHE A 64 25.69 2.04 13.06
N GLU A 65 27.01 2.25 13.15
CA GLU A 65 27.64 3.50 12.70
C GLU A 65 27.40 3.75 11.20
N GLU A 66 27.33 5.02 10.81
CA GLU A 66 27.23 5.38 9.40
C GLU A 66 28.38 4.78 8.59
N LYS A 67 28.07 4.29 7.38
CA LYS A 67 28.99 3.61 6.47
C LYS A 67 29.49 2.26 6.97
N ARG A 68 29.00 1.75 8.11
CA ARG A 68 29.28 0.36 8.53
C ARG A 68 28.70 -0.60 7.49
N ARG A 69 29.51 -1.51 6.96
CA ARG A 69 29.02 -2.54 6.03
C ARG A 69 28.19 -3.56 6.79
N VAL A 70 26.96 -3.74 6.38
CA VAL A 70 26.00 -4.64 7.05
C VAL A 70 25.38 -5.68 6.12
N LEU A 71 25.45 -5.48 4.81
CA LEU A 71 25.02 -6.48 3.83
C LEU A 71 26.08 -6.61 2.76
N GLU A 72 26.35 -7.82 2.32
CA GLU A 72 27.19 -8.07 1.16
C GLU A 72 26.78 -9.36 0.46
N GLY A 73 26.93 -9.43 -0.85
CA GLY A 73 26.59 -10.64 -1.59
C GLY A 73 26.70 -10.47 -3.08
N GLN A 74 26.12 -11.42 -3.80
CA GLN A 74 26.06 -11.45 -5.25
C GLN A 74 24.65 -11.78 -5.74
N PHE A 75 24.22 -11.09 -6.79
CA PHE A 75 22.96 -11.37 -7.47
C PHE A 75 23.13 -12.45 -8.52
N GLN A 76 22.20 -13.40 -8.54
CA GLN A 76 21.98 -14.36 -9.61
C GLN A 76 20.54 -14.20 -10.10
N GLY A 77 20.36 -13.37 -11.12
CA GLY A 77 19.04 -12.92 -11.55
C GLY A 77 18.36 -12.07 -10.47
N GLN A 78 17.27 -12.59 -9.90
CA GLN A 78 16.53 -11.95 -8.81
C GLN A 78 16.93 -12.44 -7.41
N VAL A 79 17.89 -13.35 -7.29
CA VAL A 79 18.28 -13.93 -6.00
C VAL A 79 19.59 -13.32 -5.53
N LEU A 80 19.62 -12.77 -4.32
CA LEU A 80 20.82 -12.36 -3.61
C LEU A 80 21.32 -13.51 -2.74
N VAL A 81 22.56 -13.94 -2.99
CA VAL A 81 23.29 -14.89 -2.14
C VAL A 81 24.40 -14.11 -1.44
N GLY A 82 24.38 -14.08 -0.11
CA GLY A 82 25.31 -13.22 0.63
C GLY A 82 25.29 -13.42 2.13
N SER A 83 25.65 -12.37 2.85
CA SER A 83 25.61 -12.32 4.30
C SER A 83 25.05 -10.98 4.79
N VAL A 84 24.54 -10.99 6.02
CA VAL A 84 24.07 -9.81 6.73
C VAL A 84 24.62 -9.78 8.15
N LEU A 85 25.18 -8.64 8.54
CA LEU A 85 25.64 -8.37 9.90
C LEU A 85 24.45 -7.94 10.76
N LEU A 86 24.23 -8.64 11.87
CA LEU A 86 23.15 -8.37 12.80
C LEU A 86 23.70 -8.20 14.21
N CYS A 87 23.16 -7.22 14.94
CA CYS A 87 23.27 -7.21 16.39
C CYS A 87 22.39 -8.30 16.98
N GLN A 88 22.79 -8.88 18.11
CA GLN A 88 22.01 -9.91 18.76
C GLN A 88 22.19 -9.89 20.28
N THR A 89 21.18 -10.41 20.97
CA THR A 89 21.15 -10.58 22.42
C THR A 89 20.89 -12.04 22.77
N GLY A 90 21.47 -12.48 23.88
CA GLY A 90 21.35 -13.85 24.39
C GLY A 90 22.59 -14.24 25.21
N ALA A 91 22.42 -15.16 26.17
CA ALA A 91 23.45 -15.47 27.16
C ALA A 91 24.78 -16.01 26.57
N ALA A 92 24.73 -16.60 25.37
CA ALA A 92 25.88 -17.18 24.67
C ALA A 92 26.14 -16.53 23.29
N CYS A 93 25.54 -15.37 23.03
CA CYS A 93 25.58 -14.73 21.71
C CYS A 93 26.60 -13.60 21.70
N ALA A 94 27.47 -13.56 20.69
CA ALA A 94 28.33 -12.41 20.45
C ALA A 94 27.47 -11.18 20.11
N PRO A 95 27.83 -9.96 20.53
CA PRO A 95 26.97 -8.77 20.37
C PRO A 95 26.61 -8.47 18.91
N GLU A 96 27.53 -8.77 17.99
CA GLU A 96 27.29 -8.71 16.54
C GLU A 96 27.77 -10.01 15.88
N ARG A 97 27.08 -10.47 14.84
CA ARG A 97 27.51 -11.60 14.03
C ARG A 97 26.98 -11.51 12.60
N SER A 98 27.79 -11.96 11.65
CA SER A 98 27.39 -12.11 10.27
C SER A 98 26.70 -13.47 10.05
N TYR A 99 25.54 -13.44 9.40
CA TYR A 99 24.74 -14.61 9.07
C TYR A 99 24.58 -14.76 7.56
N PRO A 100 24.54 -16.01 7.04
CA PRO A 100 24.23 -16.23 5.64
C PRO A 100 22.81 -15.73 5.32
N LEU A 101 22.68 -15.06 4.18
CA LEU A 101 21.43 -14.49 3.68
C LEU A 101 21.17 -15.01 2.27
N LEU A 102 19.99 -15.60 2.09
CA LEU A 102 19.38 -15.82 0.79
C LEU A 102 18.16 -14.91 0.71
N ALA A 103 18.14 -13.98 -0.24
CA ALA A 103 17.06 -13.01 -0.41
C ALA A 103 16.60 -12.93 -1.86
N PHE A 104 15.34 -12.60 -2.07
CA PHE A 104 14.70 -12.47 -3.37
C PHE A 104 14.35 -11.01 -3.62
N TYR A 105 14.83 -10.47 -4.74
CA TYR A 105 14.53 -9.14 -5.23
C TYR A 105 13.32 -9.19 -6.16
N ASN A 106 12.27 -8.47 -5.78
CA ASN A 106 11.11 -8.27 -6.62
C ASN A 106 11.23 -6.91 -7.34
N PRO A 107 11.48 -6.89 -8.66
CA PRO A 107 11.63 -5.64 -9.41
C PRO A 107 10.31 -4.87 -9.56
N ALA A 108 9.15 -5.50 -9.33
CA ALA A 108 7.86 -4.84 -9.48
C ALA A 108 7.57 -3.86 -8.32
N ASP A 109 8.08 -4.13 -7.12
CA ASP A 109 7.90 -3.28 -5.95
C ASP A 109 9.23 -2.84 -5.30
N HIS A 110 10.37 -3.15 -5.96
CA HIS A 110 11.72 -2.81 -5.52
C HIS A 110 12.01 -3.28 -4.09
N THR A 111 11.51 -4.47 -3.74
CA THR A 111 11.72 -5.08 -2.43
C THR A 111 12.74 -6.21 -2.49
N LEU A 112 13.57 -6.33 -1.47
CA LEU A 112 14.49 -7.44 -1.26
C LEU A 112 14.09 -8.15 0.03
N SER A 113 13.56 -9.37 -0.08
CA SER A 113 13.03 -10.13 1.05
C SER A 113 13.84 -11.41 1.26
N GLY A 114 14.30 -11.65 2.47
CA GLY A 114 15.05 -12.85 2.83
C GLY A 114 14.71 -13.30 4.23
N HIS A 115 15.31 -14.42 4.63
CA HIS A 115 15.14 -14.97 5.96
C HIS A 115 16.49 -15.34 6.55
N VAL A 116 16.72 -14.96 7.80
CA VAL A 116 17.96 -15.21 8.52
C VAL A 116 17.68 -16.15 9.68
N ARG A 117 18.41 -17.26 9.73
CA ARG A 117 18.32 -18.20 10.84
C ARG A 117 19.39 -17.87 11.88
N LEU A 118 18.95 -17.34 13.01
CA LEU A 118 19.81 -17.12 14.17
C LEU A 118 20.15 -18.44 14.87
N GLU A 119 21.24 -18.42 15.64
CA GLU A 119 21.59 -19.54 16.51
C GLU A 119 20.54 -19.71 17.62
N PRO A 120 20.32 -20.94 18.12
CA PRO A 120 19.39 -21.19 19.22
C PRO A 120 19.70 -20.31 20.44
N GLY A 121 18.68 -19.62 20.95
CA GLY A 121 18.82 -18.73 22.11
C GLY A 121 19.29 -17.31 21.80
N CYS A 122 19.64 -17.01 20.54
CA CYS A 122 19.96 -15.65 20.11
C CYS A 122 18.73 -14.97 19.50
N ARG A 123 18.58 -13.67 19.78
CA ARG A 123 17.53 -12.82 19.20
C ARG A 123 18.18 -11.58 18.60
N SER A 124 17.63 -11.10 17.49
CA SER A 124 18.07 -9.85 16.88
C SER A 124 16.88 -8.91 16.78
N ALA A 125 17.06 -7.68 17.26
CA ALA A 125 16.05 -6.63 17.10
C ALA A 125 15.97 -6.12 15.66
N ALA A 126 16.92 -6.47 14.79
CA ALA A 126 16.96 -6.06 13.39
C ALA A 126 16.18 -6.99 12.44
N LEU A 127 15.56 -8.06 12.96
CA LEU A 127 14.76 -8.99 12.17
C LEU A 127 13.29 -8.90 12.57
N GLY A 128 12.40 -9.10 11.59
CA GLY A 128 10.98 -9.27 11.82
C GLY A 128 10.64 -10.65 12.40
N GLU A 129 9.35 -10.93 12.54
CA GLU A 129 8.88 -12.23 13.04
C GLU A 129 9.47 -13.40 12.24
N GLY A 130 9.84 -14.46 12.94
CA GLY A 130 10.46 -15.64 12.36
C GLY A 130 11.93 -15.49 11.96
N GLY A 131 12.48 -14.27 11.87
CA GLY A 131 13.80 -14.02 11.28
C GLY A 131 13.74 -13.40 9.88
N ALA A 132 12.58 -12.88 9.48
CA ALA A 132 12.40 -12.20 8.20
C ALA A 132 13.22 -10.91 8.12
N LEU A 133 13.84 -10.69 6.96
CA LEU A 133 14.52 -9.44 6.59
C LEU A 133 13.85 -8.89 5.33
N VAL A 134 13.31 -7.68 5.40
CA VAL A 134 12.67 -7.03 4.25
C VAL A 134 13.29 -5.66 4.06
N LEU A 135 13.85 -5.43 2.87
CA LEU A 135 14.40 -4.16 2.44
C LEU A 135 13.50 -3.58 1.35
N VAL A 136 13.07 -2.33 1.50
CA VAL A 136 12.23 -1.64 0.51
C VAL A 136 13.00 -0.44 -0.01
N ALA A 137 13.16 -0.31 -1.33
CA ALA A 137 13.83 0.86 -1.90
C ALA A 137 13.10 2.15 -1.46
N ALA A 138 13.82 3.05 -0.81
CA ALA A 138 13.38 4.41 -0.61
C ALA A 138 13.48 5.11 -1.97
N GLY A 139 12.37 5.69 -2.44
CA GLY A 139 12.31 6.37 -3.74
C GLY A 139 13.42 7.42 -3.91
N PRO A 140 13.69 7.86 -5.16
CA PRO A 140 14.79 8.77 -5.45
C PRO A 140 14.65 10.08 -4.64
N GLY A 141 15.57 10.29 -3.68
CA GLY A 141 15.63 11.52 -2.87
C GLY A 141 15.85 11.35 -1.36
N ALA A 142 15.94 10.13 -0.83
CA ALA A 142 16.08 9.94 0.61
C ALA A 142 17.52 10.23 1.11
N ARG A 143 17.67 11.22 2.00
CA ARG A 143 18.91 11.49 2.74
C ARG A 143 18.97 10.66 4.03
N PRO A 144 20.16 10.23 4.47
CA PRO A 144 20.33 9.57 5.77
C PRO A 144 20.23 10.58 6.90
N GLY A 145 19.46 10.24 7.93
CA GLY A 145 19.41 10.99 9.18
C GLY A 145 18.04 11.59 9.52
N SER A 146 17.10 10.75 9.94
CA SER A 146 16.27 11.02 11.13
C SER A 146 15.42 9.79 11.48
N ALA A 147 15.73 9.18 12.62
CA ALA A 147 14.82 8.25 13.27
C ALA A 147 13.76 9.05 14.03
N SER A 148 12.49 8.90 13.65
CA SER A 148 11.33 9.12 14.54
C SER A 148 10.09 8.53 13.86
N ALA A 149 9.13 8.11 14.69
CA ALA A 149 7.85 7.50 14.36
C ALA A 149 7.24 8.01 13.06
N ALA A 150 6.70 7.08 12.25
CA ALA A 150 5.85 7.29 11.06
C ALA A 150 5.51 8.77 10.80
N GLU A 151 6.45 9.51 10.23
CA GLU A 151 6.17 10.81 9.63
C GLU A 151 6.18 10.61 8.12
N PRO A 152 5.18 11.18 7.42
CA PRO A 152 5.12 11.08 5.99
C PRO A 152 6.34 11.79 5.39
N VAL A 153 6.88 11.17 4.35
CA VAL A 153 8.04 11.68 3.63
C VAL A 153 7.62 12.99 2.99
N ARG A 154 7.94 14.11 3.65
CA ARG A 154 7.75 15.46 3.14
C ARG A 154 8.57 15.62 1.86
N GLY A 155 8.00 15.16 0.75
CA GLY A 155 8.39 15.53 -0.59
C GLY A 155 8.16 17.03 -0.72
N THR A 156 9.05 17.72 -1.43
CA THR A 156 8.77 19.07 -1.90
C THR A 156 7.42 19.03 -2.59
N SER A 157 6.44 19.78 -2.06
CA SER A 157 5.09 19.81 -2.62
C SER A 157 5.19 20.19 -4.09
N ASN A 158 4.68 19.32 -4.95
CA ASN A 158 4.62 19.55 -6.38
C ASN A 158 3.20 19.27 -6.84
N PRO A 159 2.32 20.29 -6.85
CA PRO A 159 0.91 20.12 -7.18
C PRO A 159 0.69 19.55 -8.59
N GLU A 160 1.55 19.93 -9.55
CA GLU A 160 1.45 19.44 -10.93
C GLU A 160 1.82 17.96 -11.03
N ALA A 161 2.91 17.56 -10.37
CA ALA A 161 3.32 16.16 -10.31
C ALA A 161 2.30 15.31 -9.53
N ALA A 162 1.77 15.82 -8.41
CA ALA A 162 0.71 15.18 -7.64
C ALA A 162 -0.53 14.92 -8.51
N LYS A 163 -0.99 15.95 -9.22
CA LYS A 163 -2.14 15.86 -10.13
C LYS A 163 -1.88 14.88 -11.27
N ALA A 164 -0.73 14.95 -11.94
CA ALA A 164 -0.40 14.07 -13.06
C ALA A 164 -0.34 12.60 -12.63
N ALA A 165 0.25 12.32 -11.46
CA ALA A 165 0.33 10.98 -10.89
C ALA A 165 -1.06 10.47 -10.48
N PHE A 166 -1.89 11.31 -9.84
CA PHE A 166 -3.26 11.00 -9.48
C PHE A 166 -4.13 10.65 -10.71
N GLU A 167 -4.13 11.50 -11.74
CA GLU A 167 -4.87 11.27 -12.99
C GLU A 167 -4.41 9.99 -13.72
N LYS A 168 -3.10 9.70 -13.68
CA LYS A 168 -2.58 8.45 -14.23
C LYS A 168 -3.05 7.25 -13.42
N GLY A 169 -3.06 7.35 -12.09
CA GLY A 169 -3.63 6.34 -11.19
C GLY A 169 -5.09 6.03 -11.51
N GLN A 170 -5.90 7.07 -11.75
CA GLN A 170 -7.30 6.92 -12.18
C GLN A 170 -7.44 6.17 -13.51
N ARG A 171 -6.63 6.53 -14.52
CA ARG A 171 -6.64 5.84 -15.81
C ARG A 171 -6.26 4.36 -15.68
N LEU A 172 -5.28 4.06 -14.83
CA LEU A 172 -4.84 2.69 -14.56
C LEU A 172 -5.92 1.88 -13.82
N LEU A 173 -6.64 2.48 -12.86
CA LEU A 173 -7.81 1.86 -12.24
C LEU A 173 -8.91 1.54 -13.26
N ALA A 174 -9.20 2.48 -14.17
CA ALA A 174 -10.16 2.26 -15.25
C ALA A 174 -9.72 1.13 -16.20
N ALA A 175 -8.41 1.00 -16.43
CA ALA A 175 -7.79 -0.10 -17.18
C ALA A 175 -7.66 -1.40 -16.37
N ARG A 176 -8.06 -1.41 -15.08
CA ARG A 176 -7.89 -2.52 -14.12
C ARG A 176 -6.43 -2.93 -13.88
N ASP A 177 -5.48 -2.05 -14.21
CA ASP A 177 -4.09 -2.20 -13.79
C ASP A 177 -3.98 -1.68 -12.35
N TYR A 178 -4.34 -2.54 -11.40
CA TYR A 178 -4.35 -2.18 -9.99
C TYR A 178 -2.93 -2.00 -9.42
N VAL A 179 -1.92 -2.68 -9.98
CA VAL A 179 -0.53 -2.54 -9.54
C VAL A 179 0.02 -1.19 -9.97
N GLY A 180 -0.11 -0.85 -11.26
CA GLY A 180 0.29 0.44 -11.78
C GLY A 180 -0.49 1.58 -11.14
N ALA A 181 -1.80 1.40 -10.90
CA ALA A 181 -2.62 2.38 -10.21
C ALA A 181 -2.07 2.68 -8.80
N ALA A 182 -1.84 1.65 -7.99
CA ALA A 182 -1.31 1.81 -6.64
C ALA A 182 0.03 2.57 -6.63
N GLN A 183 0.94 2.23 -7.55
CA GLN A 183 2.23 2.92 -7.69
C GLN A 183 2.05 4.41 -8.02
N GLN A 184 1.22 4.75 -9.00
CA GLN A 184 1.03 6.16 -9.39
C GLN A 184 0.30 6.96 -8.31
N LEU A 185 -0.64 6.34 -7.59
CA LEU A 185 -1.33 6.97 -6.48
C LEU A 185 -0.38 7.22 -5.30
N GLN A 186 0.54 6.30 -4.99
CA GLN A 186 1.60 6.51 -4.00
C GLN A 186 2.54 7.65 -4.39
N VAL A 187 2.92 7.75 -5.67
CA VAL A 187 3.69 8.90 -6.17
C VAL A 187 2.90 10.20 -5.97
N GLY A 188 1.61 10.23 -6.32
CA GLY A 188 0.77 11.40 -6.11
C GLY A 188 0.68 11.82 -4.64
N ILE A 189 0.50 10.85 -3.75
CA ILE A 189 0.47 11.04 -2.29
C ILE A 189 1.80 11.60 -1.77
N SER A 190 2.94 11.18 -2.32
CA SER A 190 4.25 11.69 -1.91
C SER A 190 4.47 13.18 -2.23
N TYR A 191 3.69 13.74 -3.17
CA TYR A 191 3.70 15.16 -3.52
C TYR A 191 2.55 15.94 -2.88
N ASP A 192 1.44 15.28 -2.53
CA ASP A 192 0.30 15.84 -1.81
C ASP A 192 -0.28 14.80 -0.83
N GLU A 193 0.25 14.84 0.40
CA GLU A 193 -0.15 13.94 1.48
C GLU A 193 -1.56 14.23 2.03
N ARG A 194 -2.20 15.33 1.59
CA ARG A 194 -3.55 15.72 2.04
C ARG A 194 -4.62 15.39 1.00
N ASN A 195 -4.23 14.74 -0.10
CA ASN A 195 -5.15 14.30 -1.12
C ASN A 195 -5.94 13.06 -0.68
N TRP A 196 -7.04 13.27 0.05
CA TRP A 196 -7.93 12.20 0.50
C TRP A 196 -8.44 11.30 -0.64
N ALA A 197 -8.60 11.84 -1.85
CA ALA A 197 -9.06 11.09 -3.01
C ALA A 197 -7.98 10.14 -3.53
N ALA A 198 -6.70 10.53 -3.46
CA ALA A 198 -5.58 9.66 -3.81
C ALA A 198 -5.50 8.46 -2.85
N TYR A 199 -5.68 8.68 -1.55
CA TYR A 199 -5.77 7.60 -0.56
C TYR A 199 -6.99 6.70 -0.78
N GLN A 200 -8.15 7.28 -1.11
CA GLN A 200 -9.35 6.49 -1.44
C GLN A 200 -9.07 5.57 -2.63
N LEU A 201 -8.54 6.10 -3.73
CA LEU A 201 -8.24 5.32 -4.92
C LEU A 201 -7.10 4.31 -4.71
N LEU A 202 -6.14 4.62 -3.82
CA LEU A 202 -5.09 3.67 -3.43
C LEU A 202 -5.73 2.48 -2.72
N GLY A 203 -6.67 2.75 -1.81
CA GLY A 203 -7.46 1.70 -1.18
C GLY A 203 -8.20 0.82 -2.19
N VAL A 204 -8.80 1.43 -3.23
CA VAL A 204 -9.46 0.69 -4.33
C VAL A 204 -8.46 -0.22 -5.04
N ALA A 205 -7.29 0.32 -5.40
CA ALA A 205 -6.24 -0.44 -6.06
C ALA A 205 -5.79 -1.65 -5.20
N GLU A 206 -5.48 -1.42 -3.92
CA GLU A 206 -5.04 -2.48 -3.01
C GLU A 206 -6.13 -3.53 -2.73
N PHE A 207 -7.40 -3.10 -2.66
CA PHE A 207 -8.54 -4.00 -2.45
C PHE A 207 -8.69 -4.99 -3.60
N PHE A 208 -8.56 -4.53 -4.84
CA PHE A 208 -8.61 -5.40 -6.02
C PHE A 208 -7.35 -6.22 -6.24
N ARG A 209 -6.20 -5.80 -5.67
CA ARG A 209 -4.99 -6.64 -5.56
C ARG A 209 -5.10 -7.74 -4.51
N GLY A 210 -6.19 -7.78 -3.73
CA GLY A 210 -6.38 -8.72 -2.63
C GLY A 210 -5.61 -8.33 -1.36
N ARG A 211 -4.95 -7.18 -1.33
CA ARG A 211 -4.22 -6.64 -0.17
C ARG A 211 -5.18 -5.88 0.74
N VAL A 212 -6.18 -6.59 1.26
CA VAL A 212 -7.29 -6.00 2.05
C VAL A 212 -6.82 -5.17 3.26
N PRO A 213 -5.79 -5.59 4.03
CA PRO A 213 -5.27 -4.76 5.13
C PRO A 213 -4.65 -3.43 4.65
N ALA A 214 -3.93 -3.43 3.52
CA ALA A 214 -3.37 -2.20 2.95
C ALA A 214 -4.48 -1.29 2.41
N ALA A 215 -5.52 -1.87 1.81
CA ALA A 215 -6.69 -1.14 1.38
C ALA A 215 -7.40 -0.44 2.55
N LEU A 216 -7.56 -1.15 3.67
CA LEU A 216 -8.18 -0.62 4.88
C LEU A 216 -7.41 0.60 5.40
N ALA A 217 -6.09 0.50 5.56
CA ALA A 217 -5.26 1.61 6.02
C ALA A 217 -5.36 2.84 5.11
N ALA A 218 -5.38 2.64 3.79
CA ALA A 218 -5.54 3.74 2.84
C ALA A 218 -6.94 4.39 2.91
N TYR A 219 -7.99 3.59 3.06
CA TYR A 219 -9.34 4.13 3.25
C TYR A 219 -9.53 4.84 4.59
N GLU A 220 -8.96 4.32 5.68
CA GLU A 220 -9.01 4.96 7.00
C GLU A 220 -8.35 6.34 6.94
N HIS A 221 -7.18 6.43 6.32
CA HIS A 221 -6.51 7.72 6.17
C HIS A 221 -7.27 8.67 5.23
N SER A 222 -7.92 8.17 4.18
CA SER A 222 -8.86 8.96 3.38
C SER A 222 -10.03 9.50 4.22
N ALA A 223 -10.57 8.69 5.13
CA ALA A 223 -11.66 9.09 6.02
C ALA A 223 -11.22 10.10 7.10
N GLU A 224 -9.98 10.01 7.58
CA GLU A 224 -9.37 11.01 8.46
C GLU A 224 -9.24 12.37 7.77
N LEU A 225 -8.77 12.37 6.51
CA LEU A 225 -8.58 13.59 5.72
C LEU A 225 -9.91 14.19 5.24
N ASN A 226 -10.89 13.34 4.89
CA ASN A 226 -12.23 13.77 4.50
C ASN A 226 -13.32 12.89 5.17
N PRO A 227 -13.78 13.26 6.38
CA PRO A 227 -14.77 12.49 7.15
C PRO A 227 -16.21 12.64 6.63
N ARG A 228 -16.40 13.33 5.50
CA ARG A 228 -17.70 13.56 4.86
C ARG A 228 -17.83 12.89 3.50
N GLU A 229 -16.84 12.13 3.05
CA GLU A 229 -16.91 11.40 1.79
C GLU A 229 -17.66 10.07 1.97
N PRO A 230 -18.92 9.95 1.50
CA PRO A 230 -19.71 8.73 1.68
C PRO A 230 -19.06 7.50 1.03
N THR A 231 -18.39 7.67 -0.11
CA THR A 231 -17.76 6.58 -0.87
C THR A 231 -16.64 5.91 -0.08
N THR A 232 -15.86 6.67 0.69
CA THR A 232 -14.76 6.13 1.50
C THR A 232 -15.31 5.18 2.57
N PHE A 233 -16.40 5.55 3.24
CA PHE A 233 -17.04 4.69 4.25
C PHE A 233 -17.71 3.44 3.64
N PHE A 234 -18.30 3.56 2.45
CA PHE A 234 -18.79 2.39 1.72
C PHE A 234 -17.66 1.40 1.39
N ASN A 235 -16.51 1.91 0.96
CA ASN A 235 -15.33 1.09 0.67
C ASN A 235 -14.71 0.47 1.94
N LEU A 236 -14.71 1.18 3.07
CA LEU A 236 -14.36 0.62 4.38
C LEU A 236 -15.28 -0.55 4.75
N ALA A 237 -16.59 -0.40 4.55
CA ALA A 237 -17.55 -1.48 4.81
C ALA A 237 -17.26 -2.73 3.95
N CYS A 238 -16.93 -2.54 2.67
CA CYS A 238 -16.47 -3.61 1.78
C CYS A 238 -15.20 -4.29 2.31
N ALA A 239 -14.19 -3.52 2.72
CA ALA A 239 -12.94 -4.04 3.27
C ALA A 239 -13.15 -4.84 4.56
N HIS A 240 -13.90 -4.30 5.51
CA HIS A 240 -14.26 -5.00 6.74
C HIS A 240 -15.09 -6.26 6.49
N SER A 241 -16.00 -6.23 5.51
CA SER A 241 -16.77 -7.42 5.14
C SER A 241 -15.87 -8.55 4.61
N ARG A 242 -14.85 -8.23 3.80
CA ARG A 242 -13.84 -9.21 3.37
C ARG A 242 -13.00 -9.78 4.51
N LEU A 243 -12.72 -8.96 5.53
CA LEU A 243 -12.05 -9.38 6.76
C LEU A 243 -12.99 -10.12 7.73
N LYS A 244 -14.28 -10.30 7.36
CA LYS A 244 -15.33 -10.90 8.21
C LYS A 244 -15.60 -10.12 9.50
N ASP A 245 -15.23 -8.84 9.55
CA ASP A 245 -15.60 -7.94 10.64
C ASP A 245 -16.99 -7.35 10.38
N ARG A 246 -18.01 -8.11 10.82
CA ARG A 246 -19.42 -7.72 10.69
C ARG A 246 -19.71 -6.37 11.37
N ALA A 247 -19.16 -6.16 12.58
CA ALA A 247 -19.50 -5.00 13.39
C ALA A 247 -18.99 -3.71 12.74
N SER A 248 -17.74 -3.72 12.30
CA SER A 248 -17.16 -2.57 11.61
C SER A 248 -17.78 -2.35 10.23
N ALA A 249 -18.09 -3.42 9.49
CA ALA A 249 -18.74 -3.30 8.19
C ALA A 249 -20.12 -2.60 8.27
N LEU A 250 -20.95 -2.95 9.25
CA LEU A 250 -22.26 -2.31 9.46
C LEU A 250 -22.14 -0.87 9.93
N ARG A 251 -21.20 -0.58 10.84
CA ARG A 251 -20.90 0.78 11.30
C ARG A 251 -20.51 1.68 10.14
N ASP A 252 -19.55 1.26 9.32
CA ASP A 252 -19.03 2.08 8.23
C ASP A 252 -20.07 2.22 7.10
N LEU A 253 -20.84 1.17 6.81
CA LEU A 253 -21.95 1.25 5.86
C LEU A 253 -23.05 2.20 6.36
N GLY A 254 -23.37 2.16 7.66
CA GLY A 254 -24.29 3.08 8.29
C GLY A 254 -23.83 4.53 8.13
N ARG A 255 -22.53 4.79 8.36
CA ARG A 255 -21.92 6.09 8.16
C ARG A 255 -22.00 6.56 6.70
N ALA A 256 -21.77 5.66 5.74
CA ALA A 256 -21.90 5.98 4.32
C ALA A 256 -23.34 6.44 3.98
N VAL A 257 -24.36 5.70 4.44
CA VAL A 257 -25.78 6.05 4.23
C VAL A 257 -26.15 7.37 4.92
N GLU A 258 -25.65 7.62 6.14
CA GLU A 258 -25.85 8.91 6.82
C GLU A 258 -25.27 10.10 6.04
N LEU A 259 -24.13 9.89 5.37
CA LEU A 259 -23.46 10.89 4.55
C LEU A 259 -24.06 11.03 3.13
N GLY A 260 -25.12 10.27 2.81
CA GLY A 260 -25.82 10.37 1.54
C GLY A 260 -25.40 9.34 0.49
N PHE A 261 -24.76 8.23 0.88
CA PHE A 261 -24.58 7.09 -0.02
C PHE A 261 -25.94 6.44 -0.33
N ALA A 262 -26.60 6.91 -1.38
CA ALA A 262 -27.96 6.51 -1.77
C ALA A 262 -27.97 5.59 -3.01
N LEU A 263 -27.18 4.52 -2.95
CA LEU A 263 -27.03 3.51 -4.01
C LEU A 263 -27.48 2.12 -3.51
N PRO A 264 -28.79 1.92 -3.28
CA PRO A 264 -29.32 0.70 -2.67
C PRO A 264 -29.19 -0.55 -3.55
N ASP A 265 -29.18 -0.40 -4.88
CA ASP A 265 -28.96 -1.51 -5.80
C ASP A 265 -27.52 -2.01 -5.72
N GLU A 266 -26.56 -1.09 -5.65
CA GLU A 266 -25.13 -1.36 -5.48
C GLU A 266 -24.91 -2.11 -4.16
N MET A 267 -25.48 -1.63 -3.05
CA MET A 267 -25.43 -2.33 -1.77
C MET A 267 -26.00 -3.75 -1.89
N ARG A 268 -27.18 -3.91 -2.49
CA ARG A 268 -27.85 -5.22 -2.67
C ARG A 268 -27.11 -6.17 -3.59
N GLN A 269 -26.32 -5.69 -4.53
CA GLN A 269 -25.62 -6.51 -5.52
C GLN A 269 -24.16 -6.73 -5.17
N ASP A 270 -23.63 -6.00 -4.18
CA ASP A 270 -22.25 -6.13 -3.77
C ASP A 270 -21.96 -7.51 -3.19
N ALA A 271 -21.05 -8.23 -3.84
CA ALA A 271 -20.73 -9.61 -3.46
C ALA A 271 -20.00 -9.68 -2.12
N ASP A 272 -19.20 -8.68 -1.77
CA ASP A 272 -18.43 -8.68 -0.53
C ASP A 272 -19.33 -8.35 0.65
N LEU A 273 -20.23 -7.37 0.53
CA LEU A 273 -21.23 -7.08 1.55
C LEU A 273 -22.21 -8.24 1.72
N ASN A 274 -22.78 -8.78 0.64
CA ASN A 274 -23.78 -9.84 0.74
C ASN A 274 -23.24 -11.14 1.33
N ARG A 275 -21.97 -11.48 1.05
CA ARG A 275 -21.35 -12.70 1.57
C ARG A 275 -21.39 -12.77 3.09
N LEU A 276 -21.27 -11.63 3.78
CA LEU A 276 -21.30 -11.55 5.23
C LEU A 276 -22.64 -11.04 5.77
N LEU A 277 -23.21 -10.02 5.14
CA LEU A 277 -24.31 -9.21 5.67
C LEU A 277 -25.66 -9.46 4.98
N GLY A 278 -25.74 -10.27 3.92
CA GLY A 278 -26.93 -10.35 3.08
C GLY A 278 -28.22 -10.75 3.82
N ASN A 279 -28.09 -11.56 4.88
CA ASN A 279 -29.23 -11.95 5.72
C ASN A 279 -29.45 -11.05 6.94
N ASP A 280 -28.56 -10.10 7.17
CA ASP A 280 -28.53 -9.28 8.36
C ASP A 280 -29.68 -8.26 8.38
N PRO A 281 -30.48 -8.20 9.46
CA PRO A 281 -31.59 -7.26 9.55
C PRO A 281 -31.12 -5.80 9.55
N GLU A 282 -29.94 -5.51 10.12
CA GLU A 282 -29.37 -4.16 10.16
C GLU A 282 -28.94 -3.72 8.76
N PHE A 283 -28.27 -4.59 8.01
CA PHE A 283 -27.94 -4.35 6.61
C PHE A 283 -29.19 -4.06 5.76
N LYS A 284 -30.24 -4.88 5.91
CA LYS A 284 -31.52 -4.68 5.20
C LYS A 284 -32.17 -3.34 5.55
N ALA A 285 -32.08 -2.91 6.81
CA ALA A 285 -32.56 -1.60 7.24
C ALA A 285 -31.75 -0.45 6.62
N LEU A 286 -30.41 -0.59 6.52
CA LEU A 286 -29.55 0.40 5.87
C LEU A 286 -29.85 0.52 4.36
N VAL A 287 -30.03 -0.60 3.66
CA VAL A 287 -30.44 -0.60 2.24
C VAL A 287 -31.79 0.10 2.05
N LYS A 288 -32.75 -0.16 2.92
CA LYS A 288 -34.07 0.52 2.88
C LYS A 288 -33.92 2.03 3.06
N ARG A 289 -33.10 2.48 4.01
CA ARG A 289 -32.81 3.90 4.24
C ARG A 289 -32.19 4.56 3.00
N ALA A 290 -31.23 3.88 2.34
CA ALA A 290 -30.61 4.38 1.11
C ALA A 290 -31.63 4.50 -0.05
N ASP A 291 -32.57 3.55 -0.19
CA ASP A 291 -33.66 3.62 -1.18
C ASP A 291 -34.62 4.78 -0.91
N GLU A 292 -34.97 5.03 0.36
CA GLU A 292 -35.78 6.19 0.75
C GLU A 292 -35.09 7.52 0.42
N GLN A 293 -33.79 7.63 0.71
CA GLN A 293 -32.97 8.80 0.36
C GLN A 293 -32.92 9.04 -1.15
N GLN A 294 -32.61 8.00 -1.94
CA GLN A 294 -32.52 8.10 -3.40
C GLN A 294 -33.85 8.57 -4.02
N ARG A 295 -34.98 8.05 -3.53
CA ARG A 295 -36.31 8.47 -3.97
C ARG A 295 -36.62 9.91 -3.58
N ALA A 296 -36.23 10.34 -2.39
CA ALA A 296 -36.42 11.71 -1.94
C ALA A 296 -35.63 12.70 -2.80
N GLU A 297 -34.38 12.39 -3.15
CA GLU A 297 -33.56 13.20 -4.05
C GLU A 297 -34.14 13.29 -5.46
N ALA A 298 -34.59 12.16 -6.03
CA ALA A 298 -35.22 12.13 -7.34
C ALA A 298 -36.50 13.00 -7.40
N ARG A 299 -37.28 13.04 -6.30
CA ARG A 299 -38.47 13.91 -6.18
C ARG A 299 -38.07 15.38 -6.12
N ARG A 300 -37.04 15.74 -5.35
CA ARG A 300 -36.53 17.12 -5.27
C ARG A 300 -36.00 17.62 -6.61
N GLY A 301 -35.30 16.77 -7.38
CA GLY A 301 -34.79 17.10 -8.71
C GLY A 301 -35.90 17.41 -9.73
N ARG A 302 -37.05 16.73 -9.63
CA ARG A 302 -38.23 16.99 -10.49
C ARG A 302 -39.05 18.22 -10.08
N ALA A 303 -38.88 18.70 -8.86
CA ALA A 303 -39.59 19.86 -8.31
C ALA A 303 -38.85 21.19 -8.55
N ARG A 304 -37.68 21.16 -9.18
CA ARG A 304 -36.93 22.36 -9.58
C ARG A 304 -37.51 22.85 -10.93
N PRO A 305 -38.14 24.04 -10.99
CA PRO A 305 -38.72 24.57 -12.23
C PRO A 305 -37.66 24.89 -13.29
#